data_AF-A0A2U9NZP5-F1
#
_entry.id   AF-A0A2U9NZP5-F1
#
_cell.length_a   1.000
_cell.length_b   1.000
_cell.length_c   1.000
_cell.angle_alpha   90.00
_cell.angle_beta   90.00
_cell.angle_gamma   90.00
#
_symmetry.space_group_name_H-M   'P 1'
#
loop_
_entity.id
_entity.type
_entity.pdbx_description
1 polymer ?
#
loop_
_entity_poly.entity_id
_entity_poly.type
_entity_poly.pdbx_seq_one_letter_code
_entity_poly.pdbx_strand_id
1 'polypeptide(L)'
;MTPEMETEYDPARNFRVPDSEWVPFEAATRAIHPEGRSPRGKVLREFMRWYMRRPGAKLPERPPAGPWSTASDDRQSADSPQHDGGH
;
A
#
# COMPACT_ATOMS: atom_id res chain seq x y z
N MET A 1 -1.01 39.83 -9.40
CA MET A 1 -1.20 38.50 -9.99
C MET A 1 -0.51 37.49 -9.09
N THR A 2 -1.23 37.01 -8.08
CA THR A 2 -0.78 35.87 -7.27
C THR A 2 -1.08 34.59 -8.04
N PRO A 3 -0.13 33.67 -8.22
CA PRO A 3 -0.42 32.40 -8.87
C PRO A 3 -1.37 31.63 -7.97
N GLU A 4 -2.58 31.36 -8.45
CA GLU A 4 -3.48 30.39 -7.84
C GLU A 4 -2.76 29.05 -7.88
N MET A 5 -2.26 28.61 -6.73
CA MET A 5 -1.75 27.25 -6.60
C MET A 5 -2.96 26.34 -6.75
N GLU A 6 -3.07 25.67 -7.90
CA GLU A 6 -4.01 24.58 -8.13
C GLU A 6 -3.82 23.52 -7.03
N THR A 7 -4.55 23.68 -5.94
CA THR A 7 -4.69 22.68 -4.86
C THR A 7 -5.85 21.74 -5.17
N GLU A 8 -6.14 21.48 -6.44
CA GLU A 8 -7.18 20.52 -6.82
C GLU A 8 -6.61 19.12 -6.71
N TYR A 9 -6.59 18.63 -5.47
CA TYR A 9 -6.34 17.22 -5.18
C TYR A 9 -7.53 16.40 -5.63
N ASP A 10 -7.27 15.29 -6.32
CA ASP A 10 -8.31 14.30 -6.59
C ASP A 10 -9.00 13.88 -5.28
N PRO A 11 -10.33 13.74 -5.26
CA PRO A 11 -11.05 13.32 -4.07
C PRO A 11 -10.54 11.96 -3.57
N ALA A 12 -10.32 11.87 -2.26
CA ALA A 12 -9.85 10.64 -1.63
C ALA A 12 -10.83 9.48 -1.90
N ARG A 13 -10.29 8.32 -2.27
CA ARG A 13 -11.04 7.07 -2.46
C ARG A 13 -10.60 6.06 -1.41
N ASN A 14 -11.56 5.48 -0.69
CA ASN A 14 -11.29 4.47 0.33
C ASN A 14 -10.99 3.12 -0.32
N PHE A 15 -9.92 2.46 0.12
CA PHE A 15 -9.52 1.12 -0.29
C PHE A 15 -9.44 0.23 0.95
N ARG A 16 -10.10 -0.92 0.94
CA ARG A 16 -10.08 -1.88 2.05
C ARG A 16 -8.96 -2.88 1.81
N VAL A 17 -8.05 -2.99 2.76
CA VAL A 17 -6.89 -3.87 2.73
C VAL A 17 -6.51 -4.20 4.17
N PRO A 18 -6.10 -5.45 4.47
CA PRO A 18 -5.59 -5.79 5.80
C PRO A 18 -4.34 -4.99 6.15
N ASP A 19 -4.16 -4.67 7.43
CA ASP A 19 -2.95 -3.96 7.89
C ASP A 19 -1.67 -4.77 7.62
N SER A 20 -1.79 -6.11 7.67
CA SER A 20 -0.72 -7.06 7.34
C SER A 20 -0.19 -6.91 5.90
N GLU A 21 -0.98 -6.34 4.99
CA GLU A 21 -0.56 -6.02 3.63
C GLU A 21 -0.28 -4.52 3.46
N TRP A 22 -1.06 -3.66 4.13
CA TRP A 22 -0.98 -2.21 3.95
C TRP A 22 0.30 -1.58 4.50
N VAL A 23 0.78 -2.08 5.64
CA VAL A 23 2.00 -1.57 6.29
C VAL A 23 3.25 -2.00 5.51
N PRO A 24 3.47 -3.29 5.17
CA PRO A 24 4.61 -3.68 4.35
C PRO A 24 4.60 -3.05 2.96
N PHE A 25 3.42 -2.83 2.37
CA PHE A 25 3.29 -2.12 1.10
C PHE A 25 3.81 -0.68 1.18
N GLU A 26 3.60 0.04 2.29
CA GLU A 26 4.20 1.37 2.47
C GLU A 26 5.73 1.30 2.43
N ALA A 27 6.34 0.36 3.15
CA ALA A 27 7.80 0.18 3.15
C ALA A 27 8.34 -0.15 1.75
N ALA A 28 7.67 -1.06 1.03
CA ALA A 28 8.02 -1.42 -0.34
C ALA A 28 7.96 -0.22 -1.29
N THR A 29 6.88 0.58 -1.23
CA THR A 29 6.74 1.76 -2.10
C THR A 29 7.74 2.86 -1.77
N ARG A 30 8.14 3.01 -0.50
CA ARG A 30 9.19 3.96 -0.09
C ARG A 30 10.59 3.58 -0.60
N ALA A 31 10.86 2.29 -0.83
CA ALA A 31 12.13 1.85 -1.40
C ALA A 31 12.34 2.36 -2.84
N ILE A 32 11.26 2.54 -3.61
CA ILE A 32 11.29 3.11 -4.98
C ILE A 32 11.05 4.62 -4.97
N HIS A 33 10.20 5.10 -4.06
CA HIS A 33 9.83 6.51 -3.93
C HIS A 33 10.13 7.01 -2.51
N PRO A 34 11.40 7.32 -2.21
CA PRO A 34 11.81 7.74 -0.87
C PRO A 34 11.19 9.09 -0.47
N GLU A 35 10.88 9.92 -1.46
CA GLU A 35 10.34 11.26 -1.29
C GLU A 35 8.87 11.35 -1.74
N GLY A 36 8.16 12.32 -1.17
CA GLY A 36 6.77 12.62 -1.49
C GLY A 36 5.79 12.19 -0.41
N ARG A 37 4.59 12.79 -0.46
CA ARG A 37 3.58 12.68 0.60
C ARG A 37 2.85 11.33 0.64
N SER A 38 2.72 10.64 -0.50
CA SER A 38 2.00 9.35 -0.59
C SER A 38 2.62 8.43 -1.65
N PRO A 39 3.69 7.70 -1.31
CA PRO A 39 4.34 6.75 -2.22
C PRO A 39 3.39 5.64 -2.66
N ARG A 40 2.52 5.15 -1.77
CA ARG A 40 1.44 4.20 -2.09
C ARG A 40 0.49 4.74 -3.15
N GLY A 41 -0.02 5.96 -2.95
CA GLY A 41 -0.94 6.59 -3.89
C GLY A 41 -0.30 6.80 -5.27
N LYS A 42 1.01 7.10 -5.33
CA LYS A 42 1.76 7.18 -6.58
C LYS A 42 1.78 5.84 -7.32
N VAL A 43 2.22 4.76 -6.65
CA VAL A 43 2.27 3.42 -7.25
C VAL A 43 0.89 2.94 -7.70
N LEU A 44 -0.16 3.17 -6.89
CA LEU A 44 -1.53 2.81 -7.25
C LEU A 44 -2.02 3.57 -8.49
N ARG A 45 -1.74 4.87 -8.62
CA ARG A 45 -2.12 5.64 -9.81
C ARG A 45 -1.38 5.18 -11.06
N GLU A 46 -0.09 4.89 -10.95
CA GLU A 46 0.71 4.34 -12.05
C GLU A 46 0.17 2.97 -12.49
N PHE A 47 -0.12 2.10 -11.51
CA PHE A 47 -0.73 0.79 -11.77
C PHE A 47 -2.08 0.92 -12.47
N MET A 48 -2.98 1.80 -12.00
CA MET A 48 -4.28 2.05 -12.63
C MET A 48 -4.13 2.51 -14.08
N ARG A 49 -3.21 3.46 -14.35
CA ARG A 49 -2.95 3.95 -15.71
C ARG A 49 -2.44 2.85 -16.63
N TRP A 50 -1.53 2.02 -16.13
CA TRP A 50 -1.00 0.86 -16.87
C TRP A 50 -2.09 -0.19 -17.11
N TYR A 51 -2.88 -0.54 -16.09
CA TYR A 51 -3.97 -1.50 -16.17
C TYR A 51 -5.04 -1.10 -17.20
N MET A 52 -5.36 0.20 -17.28
CA MET A 52 -6.26 0.77 -18.29
C MET A 52 -5.62 0.93 -19.68
N ARG A 53 -4.36 0.52 -19.88
CA ARG A 53 -3.60 0.69 -21.14
C ARG A 53 -3.57 2.14 -21.64
N ARG A 54 -3.45 3.11 -20.74
CA ARG A 54 -3.36 4.54 -21.12
C ARG A 54 -2.07 4.77 -21.92
N PRO A 55 -2.09 5.65 -22.96
CA PRO A 55 -0.89 5.98 -23.72
C PRO A 55 0.27 6.42 -22.80
N GLY A 56 1.43 5.81 -22.97
CA GLY A 56 2.64 6.10 -22.18
C GLY A 56 2.68 5.52 -20.76
N ALA A 57 1.62 4.86 -20.30
CA ALA A 57 1.61 4.23 -18.98
C ALA A 57 2.53 3.01 -18.93
N LYS A 58 3.31 2.90 -17.86
CA LYS A 58 4.23 1.78 -17.61
C LYS A 58 3.86 1.08 -16.32
N LEU A 59 4.15 -0.22 -16.26
CA LEU A 59 4.03 -1.00 -15.02
C LEU A 59 4.93 -0.34 -13.97
N PRO A 60 4.45 -0.10 -12.74
CA PRO A 60 5.29 0.46 -11.67
C PRO A 60 6.51 -0.42 -11.41
N GLU A 61 7.61 0.20 -11.03
CA GLU A 61 8.82 -0.51 -10.67
C GLU A 61 8.59 -1.33 -9.39
N ARG A 62 9.00 -2.61 -9.43
CA ARG A 62 8.94 -3.49 -8.27
C ARG A 62 10.26 -3.42 -7.51
N PRO A 63 10.27 -3.06 -6.22
CA PRO A 63 11.50 -3.08 -5.44
C PRO A 63 12.08 -4.50 -5.37
N PRO A 64 13.40 -4.64 -5.14
CA PRO A 64 14.00 -5.91 -4.76
C PRO A 64 13.27 -6.55 -3.56
N ALA A 65 13.44 -7.86 -3.39
CA ALA A 65 12.89 -8.53 -2.20
C ALA A 65 13.46 -7.90 -0.92
N GLY A 66 12.63 -7.78 0.11
CA GLY A 66 12.98 -7.10 1.36
C GLY A 66 12.10 -7.54 2.53
N PRO A 67 12.12 -6.82 3.66
CA PRO A 67 11.33 -7.14 4.85
C PRO A 67 9.80 -7.27 4.60
N TRP A 68 9.31 -6.70 3.51
CA TRP A 68 7.92 -6.78 3.05
C TRP A 68 7.59 -8.02 2.20
N SER A 69 8.56 -8.88 1.89
CA SER A 69 8.36 -10.04 1.01
C SER A 69 7.89 -11.31 1.73
N THR A 70 7.92 -11.32 3.06
CA THR A 70 7.42 -12.42 3.88
C THR A 70 6.12 -12.01 4.54
N ALA A 71 5.04 -12.76 4.31
CA ALA A 71 3.78 -12.51 4.99
C ALA A 71 3.98 -12.71 6.51
N SER A 72 3.56 -11.73 7.31
CA SER A 72 3.31 -11.95 8.72
C SER A 72 2.12 -12.91 8.82
N ASP A 73 2.37 -14.13 9.28
CA ASP A 73 1.36 -15.19 9.35
C ASP A 73 0.30 -14.84 10.41
N ASP A 74 -0.76 -14.14 9.98
CA ASP A 74 -1.88 -13.70 10.82
C ASP A 74 -2.76 -14.88 11.32
N ARG A 75 -2.37 -16.13 11.02
CA ARG A 75 -3.05 -17.35 11.47
C ARG A 75 -2.65 -17.80 12.88
N GLN A 76 -1.62 -17.22 13.49
CA GLN A 76 -1.08 -17.72 14.76
C GLN A 76 -1.86 -17.24 16.01
N SER A 77 -2.86 -16.37 15.86
CA SER A 77 -3.61 -15.80 16.99
C SER A 77 -4.94 -16.49 17.30
N ALA A 78 -5.32 -17.54 16.55
CA ALA A 78 -6.63 -18.20 16.70
C ALA A 78 -6.58 -19.57 17.41
N ASP A 79 -5.43 -20.01 17.94
CA ASP A 79 -5.30 -21.27 18.66
C ASP A 79 -4.79 -21.03 20.08
N SER A 80 -5.66 -20.49 20.93
CA SER A 80 -5.54 -20.70 22.38
C SER A 80 -6.68 -21.65 22.77
N PRO A 81 -6.39 -22.91 23.10
CA PRO A 81 -7.40 -23.78 23.68
C PRO A 81 -7.84 -23.16 25.01
N GLN A 82 -9.13 -22.86 25.10
CA GLN A 82 -9.81 -22.50 26.32
C GLN A 82 -9.57 -23.62 27.34
N HIS A 83 -8.66 -23.39 28.29
CA HIS A 83 -8.42 -24.36 29.36
C HIS A 83 -9.63 -24.32 30.30
N ASP A 84 -10.43 -25.36 30.18
CA ASP A 84 -11.51 -25.76 31.07
C ASP A 84 -11.00 -25.76 32.53
N GLY A 85 -11.77 -25.14 33.41
CA GLY A 85 -11.41 -24.90 34.81
C GLY A 85 -12.64 -24.92 35.68
N GLY A 86 -13.37 -26.04 35.68
CA GLY A 86 -14.35 -26.37 36.71
C GLY A 86 -13.67 -26.80 38.02
N HIS A 87 -14.03 -26.12 39.11
CA HIS A 87 -14.26 -26.75 40.42
C HIS A 87 -15.21 -25.88 41.24
#